data_AF-A0A0K0DR74-F1
#
_entry.id   AF-A0A0K0DR74-F1
#
_cell.length_a   1.000
_cell.length_b   1.000
_cell.length_c   1.000
_cell.angle_alpha   90.00
_cell.angle_beta   90.00
_cell.angle_gamma   90.00
#
_symmetry.space_group_name_H-M   'P 1'
#
loop_
_entity.id
_entity.type
_entity.pdbx_description
1 polymer ?
#
loop_
_entity_poly.entity_id
_entity_poly.type
_entity_poly.pdbx_seq_one_letter_code
_entity_poly.pdbx_strand_id
1 'polypeptide(L)'
;MNYVRYDCELENEALPIAIYNCNHTSEPDFDYVGSNNDTIPDRVILGEAFVNMAREVQRWFETAKPYNVSHSLFPSYHNVSEIPFLRAANARMTALGCAYVICDSESEVTDSDDSDDGYYDYVIPNVSFVCLYGKPHINVSVPIYTNGTPCAACGGKDSTSCVWGSLCNNGVV
;
A
#
# COMPACT_ATOMS: atom_id res chain seq x y z
N MET A 1 -17.55 -5.77 4.32
CA MET A 1 -16.33 -4.94 4.26
C MET A 1 -16.21 -4.23 5.59
N ASN A 2 -15.10 -4.38 6.29
CA ASN A 2 -14.87 -3.67 7.54
C ASN A 2 -14.44 -2.23 7.29
N TYR A 3 -14.80 -1.34 8.21
CA TYR A 3 -14.19 -0.02 8.31
C TYR A 3 -12.79 -0.19 8.90
N VAL A 4 -11.77 0.22 8.14
CA VAL A 4 -10.37 0.06 8.50
C VAL A 4 -9.93 1.26 9.34
N ARG A 5 -9.23 0.99 10.45
CA ARG A 5 -8.65 2.02 11.32
C ARG A 5 -7.15 2.11 11.10
N TYR A 6 -6.61 3.29 11.38
CA TYR A 6 -5.18 3.48 11.40
C TYR A 6 -4.60 2.89 12.70
N ASP A 7 -3.48 2.21 12.60
CA ASP A 7 -2.81 1.50 13.70
C ASP A 7 -1.34 1.92 13.77
N CYS A 8 -0.97 2.57 14.88
CA CYS A 8 0.38 3.09 15.07
C CYS A 8 1.41 1.97 15.28
N GLU A 9 1.04 0.79 15.77
CA GLU A 9 1.96 -0.34 15.88
C GLU A 9 2.34 -0.83 14.48
N LEU A 10 1.35 -0.95 13.58
CA LEU A 10 1.61 -1.27 12.17
C LEU A 10 2.43 -0.20 11.44
N GLU A 11 2.24 1.09 11.75
CA GLU A 11 3.11 2.16 11.22
C GLU A 11 4.56 1.99 11.70
N ASN A 12 4.76 1.77 13.00
CA ASN A 12 6.10 1.58 13.58
C ASN A 12 6.79 0.35 12.99
N GLU A 13 6.05 -0.71 12.68
CA GLU A 13 6.57 -1.90 11.98
C GLU A 13 6.86 -1.62 10.49
N ALA A 14 6.10 -0.73 9.84
CA ALA A 14 6.32 -0.36 8.44
C ALA A 14 7.60 0.46 8.24
N LEU A 15 7.98 1.29 9.22
CA LEU A 15 9.14 2.19 9.12
C LEU A 15 10.49 1.48 8.83
N PRO A 16 10.92 0.45 9.56
CA PRO A 16 12.18 -0.23 9.27
C PRO A 16 12.17 -0.90 7.88
N ILE A 17 11.01 -1.34 7.39
CA ILE A 17 10.85 -1.88 6.02
C ILE A 17 11.03 -0.76 4.99
N ALA A 18 10.44 0.42 5.24
CA ALA A 18 10.60 1.58 4.37
C ALA A 18 12.08 1.99 4.27
N ILE A 19 12.81 2.02 5.39
CA ILE A 19 14.27 2.28 5.40
C ILE A 19 15.03 1.23 4.59
N TYR A 20 14.75 -0.05 4.78
CA TYR A 20 15.42 -1.13 4.06
C TYR A 20 15.21 -1.06 2.54
N ASN A 21 13.99 -0.70 2.12
CA ASN A 21 13.60 -0.61 0.72
C ASN A 21 14.24 0.56 -0.04
N CYS A 22 14.86 1.53 0.64
CA CYS A 22 15.64 2.57 -0.06
C CYS A 22 16.73 1.99 -0.97
N ASN A 23 17.24 0.80 -0.65
CA ASN A 23 18.28 0.11 -1.41
C ASN A 23 17.79 -1.16 -2.12
N HIS A 24 16.49 -1.46 -2.06
CA HIS A 24 15.92 -2.72 -2.55
C HIS A 24 14.57 -2.50 -3.23
N THR A 25 14.40 -3.09 -4.42
CA THR A 25 13.08 -3.22 -5.03
C THR A 25 12.32 -4.34 -4.35
N SER A 26 11.12 -4.04 -3.89
CA SER A 26 10.19 -5.03 -3.38
C SER A 26 9.36 -5.63 -4.51
N GLU A 27 9.12 -6.95 -4.45
CA GLU A 27 8.19 -7.65 -5.34
C GLU A 27 6.91 -8.01 -4.57
N PRO A 28 5.72 -7.91 -5.19
CA PRO A 28 4.50 -8.40 -4.59
C PRO A 28 4.54 -9.94 -4.51
N ASP A 29 4.54 -10.50 -3.30
CA ASP A 29 4.44 -11.94 -3.10
C ASP A 29 3.55 -12.26 -1.89
N PHE A 30 2.82 -13.37 -1.95
CA PHE A 30 1.92 -13.88 -0.90
C PHE A 30 2.62 -14.15 0.42
N ASP A 31 3.92 -14.44 0.42
CA ASP A 31 4.68 -14.77 1.63
C ASP A 31 4.97 -13.54 2.51
N TYR A 32 4.86 -12.32 1.97
CA TYR A 32 5.06 -11.08 2.72
C TYR A 32 3.75 -10.56 3.36
N VAL A 33 3.52 -10.96 4.62
CA VAL A 33 2.83 -10.30 5.77
C VAL A 33 1.72 -9.23 5.56
N GLY A 34 1.05 -9.20 4.40
CA GLY A 34 0.08 -8.16 4.10
C GLY A 34 0.71 -6.78 4.01
N SER A 35 1.76 -6.61 3.18
CA SER A 35 2.37 -5.32 2.93
C SER A 35 2.16 -4.86 1.49
N ASN A 36 1.92 -3.57 1.25
CA ASN A 36 2.20 -2.97 -0.05
C ASN A 36 3.37 -2.02 0.09
N ASN A 37 4.28 -2.02 -0.88
CA ASN A 37 5.49 -1.22 -0.84
C ASN A 37 5.90 -0.77 -2.24
N ASP A 38 6.39 0.45 -2.34
CA ASP A 38 6.92 1.02 -3.58
C ASP A 38 8.09 1.95 -3.27
N THR A 39 9.02 2.03 -4.22
CA THR A 39 10.05 3.08 -4.26
C THR A 39 9.71 4.03 -5.38
N ILE A 40 9.36 5.26 -5.02
CA ILE A 40 8.85 6.28 -5.93
C ILE A 40 10.01 7.23 -6.26
N PRO A 41 10.37 7.42 -7.54
CA PRO A 41 11.29 8.48 -7.88
C PRO A 41 10.63 9.83 -7.60
N ASP A 42 11.13 10.58 -6.63
CA ASP A 42 10.59 11.88 -6.24
C ASP A 42 11.14 12.96 -7.16
N ARG A 43 10.71 12.90 -8.43
CA ARG A 43 11.14 13.85 -9.49
C ARG A 43 10.74 15.30 -9.22
N VAL A 44 10.10 15.59 -8.09
CA VAL A 44 9.52 16.90 -7.79
C VAL A 44 9.85 17.28 -6.36
N ILE A 45 10.41 18.48 -6.22
CA ILE A 45 10.52 19.34 -5.04
C ILE A 45 9.86 18.74 -3.78
N LEU A 46 10.65 18.65 -2.69
CA LEU A 46 10.39 18.15 -1.31
C LEU A 46 9.05 18.49 -0.60
N GLY A 47 7.99 18.90 -1.30
CA GLY A 47 6.63 19.11 -0.81
C GLY A 47 5.55 18.26 -1.49
N GLU A 48 5.88 17.41 -2.48
CA GLU A 48 4.88 16.59 -3.21
C GLU A 48 4.84 15.10 -2.81
N ALA A 49 5.67 14.66 -1.85
CA ALA A 49 5.71 13.26 -1.38
C ALA A 49 4.30 12.71 -1.06
N PHE A 50 3.42 13.53 -0.48
CA PHE A 50 2.03 13.14 -0.22
C PHE A 50 1.23 12.82 -1.49
N VAL A 51 1.36 13.66 -2.54
CA VAL A 51 0.69 13.45 -3.83
C VAL A 51 1.19 12.17 -4.49
N ASN A 52 2.51 11.94 -4.40
CA ASN A 52 3.14 10.74 -4.91
C ASN A 52 2.66 9.48 -4.18
N MET A 53 2.61 9.49 -2.84
CA MET A 53 2.06 8.37 -2.05
C MET A 53 0.58 8.11 -2.39
N ALA A 54 -0.24 9.15 -2.49
CA ALA A 54 -1.65 8.99 -2.87
C ALA A 54 -1.81 8.36 -4.27
N ARG A 55 -0.93 8.73 -5.22
CA ARG A 55 -0.89 8.14 -6.56
C ARG A 55 -0.46 6.68 -6.54
N GLU A 56 0.47 6.28 -5.68
CA GLU A 56 0.82 4.86 -5.54
C GLU A 56 -0.32 4.04 -4.93
N VAL A 57 -1.00 4.56 -3.90
CA VAL A 57 -2.23 3.93 -3.39
C VAL A 57 -3.24 3.75 -4.52
N GLN A 58 -3.45 4.78 -5.35
CA GLN A 58 -4.30 4.64 -6.52
C GLN A 58 -3.80 3.52 -7.44
N ARG A 59 -2.52 3.48 -7.81
CA ARG A 59 -1.94 2.43 -8.66
C ARG A 59 -2.15 1.03 -8.09
N TRP A 60 -2.08 0.84 -6.78
CA TRP A 60 -2.42 -0.44 -6.16
C TRP A 60 -3.86 -0.85 -6.48
N PHE A 61 -4.83 0.07 -6.38
CA PHE A 61 -6.21 -0.20 -6.79
C PHE A 61 -6.35 -0.40 -8.31
N GLU A 62 -5.51 0.24 -9.11
CA GLU A 62 -5.51 0.04 -10.56
C GLU A 62 -5.02 -1.35 -11.00
N THR A 63 -4.34 -2.09 -10.12
CA THR A 63 -4.00 -3.50 -10.38
C THR A 63 -5.24 -4.39 -10.55
N ALA A 64 -6.42 -3.92 -10.15
CA ALA A 64 -7.70 -4.56 -10.48
C ALA A 64 -8.13 -4.41 -11.95
N LYS A 65 -7.62 -3.41 -12.69
CA LYS A 65 -8.07 -3.04 -14.05
C LYS A 65 -7.93 -4.12 -15.14
N PRO A 66 -7.03 -5.11 -15.09
CA PRO A 66 -7.01 -6.20 -16.07
C PRO A 66 -8.31 -7.03 -16.14
N TYR A 67 -9.29 -6.79 -15.25
CA TYR A 67 -10.51 -7.58 -15.03
C TYR A 67 -11.80 -6.89 -15.45
N ASN A 68 -12.00 -6.68 -16.74
CA ASN A 68 -13.30 -6.18 -17.21
C ASN A 68 -14.42 -7.25 -17.17
N VAL A 69 -14.17 -8.48 -16.69
CA VAL A 69 -15.20 -9.55 -16.69
C VAL A 69 -14.95 -10.59 -15.58
N SER A 70 -15.87 -10.69 -14.61
CA SER A 70 -15.97 -11.77 -13.61
C SER A 70 -14.87 -11.82 -12.53
N HIS A 71 -15.03 -11.04 -11.46
CA HIS A 71 -14.15 -11.07 -10.29
C HIS A 71 -14.18 -12.44 -9.59
N SER A 72 -13.16 -13.26 -9.82
CA SER A 72 -12.81 -14.27 -8.82
C SER A 72 -12.26 -13.53 -7.62
N LEU A 73 -13.04 -13.47 -6.54
CA LEU A 73 -12.63 -12.87 -5.27
C LEU A 73 -11.51 -13.66 -4.57
N PHE A 74 -11.04 -14.74 -5.20
CA PHE A 74 -10.10 -15.68 -4.65
C PHE A 74 -8.69 -15.33 -5.16
N PRO A 75 -7.77 -14.94 -4.28
CA PRO A 75 -6.35 -14.86 -4.61
C PRO A 75 -5.84 -16.21 -5.12
N SER A 76 -4.89 -16.16 -6.04
CA SER A 76 -4.24 -17.32 -6.67
C SER A 76 -2.81 -16.99 -7.10
N TYR A 77 -1.97 -18.00 -7.30
CA TYR A 77 -0.61 -17.77 -7.82
C TYR A 77 -0.58 -17.22 -9.26
N HIS A 78 -1.71 -17.21 -9.96
CA HIS A 78 -1.79 -16.63 -11.31
C HIS A 78 -2.14 -15.14 -11.30
N ASN A 79 -2.51 -14.57 -10.14
CA ASN A 79 -2.87 -13.16 -10.00
C ASN A 79 -1.94 -12.38 -9.05
N VAL A 80 -0.65 -12.72 -9.06
CA VAL A 80 0.38 -12.05 -8.25
C VAL A 80 0.40 -10.53 -8.51
N SER A 81 0.19 -10.10 -9.75
CA SER A 81 0.13 -8.68 -10.11
C SER A 81 -1.03 -7.91 -9.47
N GLU A 82 -2.08 -8.59 -9.00
CA GLU A 82 -3.24 -7.98 -8.33
C GLU A 82 -3.11 -7.96 -6.81
N ILE A 83 -2.09 -8.60 -6.25
CA ILE A 83 -1.86 -8.66 -4.79
C ILE A 83 -2.01 -7.28 -4.13
N PRO A 84 -1.50 -6.16 -4.70
CA PRO A 84 -1.69 -4.85 -4.10
C PRO A 84 -3.16 -4.46 -3.89
N PHE A 85 -4.01 -4.68 -4.89
CA PHE A 85 -5.46 -4.48 -4.75
C PHE A 85 -6.08 -5.47 -3.78
N LEU A 86 -5.76 -6.77 -3.90
CA LEU A 86 -6.37 -7.82 -3.09
C LEU A 86 -6.12 -7.60 -1.59
N ARG A 87 -4.93 -7.11 -1.22
CA ARG A 87 -4.59 -6.73 0.15
C ARG A 87 -5.41 -5.54 0.64
N ALA A 88 -5.42 -4.46 -0.13
CA ALA A 88 -6.12 -3.23 0.23
C ALA A 88 -7.65 -3.40 0.30
N ALA A 89 -8.21 -4.32 -0.51
CA ALA A 89 -9.64 -4.61 -0.60
C ALA A 89 -10.09 -5.79 0.28
N ASN A 90 -9.24 -6.33 1.14
CA ASN A 90 -9.59 -7.45 2.01
C ASN A 90 -10.63 -7.04 3.07
N ALA A 91 -11.85 -7.55 2.94
CA ALA A 91 -12.97 -7.20 3.81
C ALA A 91 -12.85 -7.64 5.25
N ARG A 92 -11.90 -8.53 5.55
CA ARG A 92 -11.65 -9.00 6.91
C ARG A 92 -10.62 -8.15 7.65
N MET A 93 -9.84 -7.35 6.93
CA MET A 93 -8.87 -6.42 7.52
C MET A 93 -9.58 -5.33 8.33
N THR A 94 -9.06 -5.00 9.51
CA THR A 94 -9.60 -3.95 10.39
C THR A 94 -8.62 -2.83 10.68
N ALA A 95 -7.34 -3.02 10.35
CA ALA A 95 -6.26 -2.10 10.68
C ALA A 95 -5.28 -1.96 9.52
N LEU A 96 -4.69 -0.78 9.37
CA LEU A 96 -3.53 -0.52 8.53
C LEU A 96 -2.61 0.50 9.20
N GLY A 97 -1.32 0.46 8.88
CA GLY A 97 -0.37 1.51 9.24
C GLY A 97 0.63 1.67 8.11
N CYS A 98 1.03 2.91 7.80
CA CYS A 98 1.95 3.18 6.70
C CYS A 98 3.08 4.09 7.13
N ALA A 99 4.27 3.84 6.62
CA ALA A 99 5.44 4.69 6.82
C ALA A 99 6.05 5.04 5.47
N TYR A 100 6.70 6.20 5.41
CA TYR A 100 7.55 6.56 4.28
C TYR A 100 8.87 7.12 4.77
N VAL A 101 9.89 6.98 3.94
CA VAL A 101 11.18 7.62 4.12
C VAL A 101 11.63 8.23 2.80
N ILE A 102 12.25 9.39 2.89
CA ILE A 102 12.97 9.99 1.77
C ILE A 102 14.34 9.32 1.77
N CYS A 103 14.61 8.56 0.73
CA CYS A 103 15.86 7.88 0.48
C CYS A 103 16.83 8.93 -0.08
N ASP A 104 17.71 9.42 0.78
CA ASP A 104 18.88 10.15 0.32
C ASP A 104 19.72 9.19 -0.52
N SER A 105 19.88 9.54 -1.80
CA SER A 105 21.03 9.07 -2.53
C SER A 105 22.24 9.68 -1.83
N GLU A 106 22.97 8.89 -1.05
CA GLU A 106 24.38 9.22 -0.83
C GLU A 106 25.04 9.18 -2.22
N SER A 107 24.98 10.31 -2.93
CA SER A 107 26.04 10.64 -3.85
C SER A 107 27.26 10.76 -2.97
N GLU A 108 28.03 9.67 -2.87
CA GLU A 108 29.47 9.82 -2.87
C GLU A 108 29.77 10.66 -4.11
N VAL A 109 29.80 11.98 -3.90
CA VAL A 109 30.48 12.90 -4.79
C VAL A 109 31.92 12.44 -4.69
N THR A 110 32.31 11.47 -5.52
CA THR A 110 33.71 11.32 -5.85
C THR A 110 34.06 12.67 -6.43
N ASP A 111 34.84 13.45 -5.70
CA ASP A 111 35.51 14.65 -6.19
C ASP A 111 36.31 14.25 -7.44
N SER A 112 35.64 14.19 -8.58
CA SER A 112 36.29 14.10 -9.88
C SER A 112 36.56 15.54 -10.26
N ASP A 113 37.75 15.96 -9.88
CA ASP A 113 38.41 17.16 -10.38
C ASP A 113 38.17 17.33 -11.90
N ASP A 114 37.86 18.57 -12.29
CA ASP A 114 38.01 19.11 -13.63
C ASP A 114 37.12 18.56 -14.77
N SER A 115 35.84 18.95 -14.79
CA SER A 115 35.26 19.47 -16.05
C SER A 115 34.19 20.54 -15.81
N ASP A 116 34.46 21.71 -16.37
CA ASP A 116 33.67 22.94 -16.31
C ASP A 116 32.49 22.89 -17.29
N ASP A 117 31.57 21.95 -17.07
CA ASP A 117 30.25 21.91 -17.70
C ASP A 117 29.18 21.85 -16.62
N GLY A 118 28.55 23.00 -16.34
CA GLY A 118 27.58 23.23 -15.27
C GLY A 118 26.25 22.46 -15.37
N TYR A 119 26.31 21.16 -15.60
CA TYR A 119 25.22 20.22 -15.46
C TYR A 119 25.21 19.73 -14.01
N TYR A 120 24.44 20.43 -13.16
CA TYR A 120 24.10 19.89 -11.84
C TYR A 120 23.36 18.57 -12.04
N ASP A 121 24.02 17.45 -11.75
CA ASP A 121 23.37 16.15 -11.64
C ASP A 121 22.44 16.21 -10.42
N TYR A 122 21.20 16.63 -10.67
CA TYR A 122 20.18 16.76 -9.64
C TYR A 122 19.82 15.34 -9.22
N VAL A 123 20.45 14.85 -8.16
CA VAL A 123 20.10 13.53 -7.66
C VAL A 123 18.67 13.59 -7.14
N ILE A 124 17.81 12.83 -7.79
CA ILE A 124 16.38 12.80 -7.50
C ILE A 124 16.21 11.87 -6.30
N PRO A 125 15.83 12.39 -5.11
CA PRO A 125 15.61 11.52 -3.97
C PRO A 125 14.49 10.54 -4.31
N ASN A 126 14.60 9.30 -3.83
CA ASN A 126 13.50 8.36 -3.93
C ASN A 126 12.67 8.42 -2.64
N VAL A 127 11.38 8.12 -2.70
CA VAL A 127 10.55 7.90 -1.51
C VAL A 127 10.24 6.42 -1.43
N SER A 128 10.68 5.76 -0.38
CA SER A 128 10.22 4.42 -0.05
C SER A 128 8.96 4.53 0.80
N PHE A 129 7.85 3.99 0.30
CA PHE A 129 6.53 4.04 0.94
C PHE A 129 6.03 2.63 1.18
N VAL A 130 5.64 2.33 2.42
CA VAL A 130 5.22 1.00 2.86
C VAL A 130 3.93 1.11 3.66
N CYS A 131 2.95 0.29 3.34
CA CYS A 131 1.75 0.08 4.14
C CYS A 131 1.67 -1.37 4.61
N LEU A 132 1.46 -1.58 5.91
CA LEU A 132 1.16 -2.86 6.50
C LEU A 132 -0.34 -2.98 6.81
N TYR A 133 -0.87 -4.17 6.58
CA TYR A 133 -2.28 -4.50 6.73
C TYR A 133 -2.45 -5.51 7.86
N GLY A 134 -3.29 -5.18 8.83
CA GLY A 134 -3.56 -6.02 9.99
C GLY A 134 -4.18 -7.37 9.60
N LYS A 135 -4.04 -8.35 10.51
CA LYS A 135 -4.62 -9.68 10.33
C LYS A 135 -6.15 -9.63 10.24
N PRO A 136 -6.77 -10.59 9.53
CA PRO A 136 -6.14 -11.67 8.77
C PRO A 136 -5.68 -11.19 7.39
N HIS A 137 -4.50 -11.61 6.95
CA HIS A 137 -4.01 -11.34 5.60
C HIS A 137 -4.78 -12.18 4.56
N ILE A 138 -4.66 -11.79 3.29
CA ILE A 138 -5.22 -12.58 2.18
C ILE A 138 -4.57 -13.96 2.12
N ASN A 139 -5.32 -14.95 1.65
CA ASN A 139 -4.82 -16.31 1.46
C ASN A 139 -5.38 -16.86 0.14
N VAL A 140 -4.60 -17.70 -0.53
CA VAL A 140 -5.02 -18.40 -1.74
C VAL A 140 -6.29 -19.18 -1.44
N SER A 141 -7.23 -19.16 -2.38
CA SER A 141 -8.52 -19.85 -2.26
C SER A 141 -9.43 -19.37 -1.11
N VAL A 142 -9.11 -18.27 -0.43
CA VAL A 142 -10.03 -17.59 0.50
C VAL A 142 -10.52 -16.30 -0.15
N PRO A 143 -11.83 -16.07 -0.27
CA PRO A 143 -12.32 -14.88 -0.95
C PRO A 143 -12.02 -13.63 -0.12
N ILE A 144 -11.57 -12.55 -0.78
CA ILE A 144 -11.23 -11.27 -0.13
C ILE A 144 -12.46 -10.55 0.43
N TYR A 145 -13.65 -10.79 -0.11
CA TYR A 145 -14.92 -10.33 0.45
C TYR A 145 -16.08 -11.24 0.02
N THR A 146 -17.24 -11.06 0.64
CA THR A 146 -18.48 -11.75 0.26
C THR A 146 -19.37 -10.82 -0.53
N ASN A 147 -19.88 -11.29 -1.67
CA ASN A 147 -20.89 -10.56 -2.44
C ASN A 147 -22.18 -10.41 -1.62
N GLY A 148 -22.73 -9.20 -1.57
CA GLY A 148 -23.96 -8.93 -0.85
C GLY A 148 -24.27 -7.45 -0.72
N THR A 149 -25.39 -7.14 -0.08
CA THR A 149 -25.77 -5.77 0.22
C THR A 149 -24.79 -5.16 1.23
N PRO A 150 -24.38 -3.89 1.06
CA PRO A 150 -23.51 -3.23 2.02
C PRO A 150 -24.06 -3.29 3.45
N CYS A 151 -23.15 -3.47 4.41
CA CYS A 151 -23.46 -3.61 5.84
C CYS A 151 -24.40 -4.77 6.25
N ALA A 152 -24.78 -5.69 5.35
CA ALA A 152 -25.65 -6.81 5.70
C ALA A 152 -25.10 -7.66 6.87
N ALA A 153 -23.77 -7.78 6.98
CA ALA A 153 -23.10 -8.52 8.05
C ALA A 153 -23.09 -7.79 9.42
N CYS A 154 -23.43 -6.51 9.48
CA CYS A 154 -23.40 -5.69 10.71
C CYS A 154 -24.73 -4.97 10.99
N GLY A 155 -25.85 -5.56 10.55
CA GLY A 155 -27.20 -5.07 10.83
C GLY A 155 -27.81 -4.16 9.76
N GLY A 156 -27.19 -4.09 8.58
CA GLY A 156 -27.69 -3.31 7.43
C GLY A 156 -27.28 -1.84 7.46
N LYS A 157 -27.67 -1.12 6.41
CA LYS A 157 -27.24 0.28 6.15
C LYS A 157 -27.65 1.28 7.25
N ASP A 158 -28.73 0.99 7.97
CA ASP A 158 -29.32 1.87 8.99
C ASP A 158 -28.83 1.52 10.41
N SER A 159 -27.94 0.52 10.53
CA SER A 159 -27.31 0.14 11.79
C SER A 159 -26.27 1.17 12.23
N THR A 160 -26.15 1.41 13.54
CA THR A 160 -25.07 2.23 14.12
C THR A 160 -23.68 1.64 13.90
N SER A 161 -23.61 0.34 13.59
CA SER A 161 -22.37 -0.34 13.24
C SER A 161 -22.03 -0.22 11.74
N CYS A 162 -22.85 0.46 10.95
CA CYS A 162 -22.59 0.75 9.54
C CYS A 162 -22.10 2.19 9.35
N VAL A 163 -20.84 2.33 8.96
CA VAL A 163 -20.18 3.61 8.69
C VAL A 163 -20.41 3.97 7.23
N TRP A 164 -20.89 5.21 7.00
CA TRP A 164 -21.16 5.79 5.68
C TRP A 164 -22.03 4.91 4.77
N GLY A 165 -22.91 4.10 5.37
CA GLY A 165 -23.83 3.22 4.63
C GLY A 165 -23.15 2.06 3.88
N SER A 166 -21.86 1.79 4.12
CA SER A 166 -21.11 0.82 3.31
C SER A 166 -20.08 -0.05 4.05
N LEU A 167 -19.56 0.40 5.21
CA LEU A 167 -18.49 -0.28 5.92
C LEU A 167 -18.92 -0.69 7.34
N CYS A 168 -18.58 -1.90 7.77
CA CYS A 168 -18.91 -2.38 9.11
C CYS A 168 -17.86 -1.94 10.13
N ASN A 169 -18.27 -1.25 11.19
CA ASN A 169 -17.42 -0.85 12.31
C ASN A 169 -17.21 -2.02 13.28
N ASN A 170 -16.43 -3.01 12.87
CA ASN A 170 -16.12 -4.20 13.66
C ASN A 170 -14.77 -4.08 14.40
N GLY A 171 -14.12 -2.92 14.36
CA GLY A 171 -12.86 -2.69 15.07
C GLY A 171 -13.07 -2.79 16.58
N VAL A 172 -12.52 -3.84 17.17
CA VAL A 172 -12.43 -4.01 18.64
C VAL A 172 -11.74 -2.77 19.21
N VAL A 173 -12.32 -2.20 20.27
CA VAL A 173 -11.71 -1.12 21.07
C VAL A 173 -10.68 -1.75 22.00
#